data_AF-A0A4U9HVX1-F1
#
_entry.id   AF-A0A4U9HVX1-F1
#
_cell.length_a   1.000
_cell.length_b   1.000
_cell.length_c   1.000
_cell.angle_alpha   90.00
_cell.angle_beta   90.00
_cell.angle_gamma   90.00
#
_symmetry.space_group_name_H-M   'P 1'
#
loop_
_entity.id
_entity.type
_entity.pdbx_description
1 polymer ?
#
loop_
_entity_poly.entity_id
_entity_poly.type
_entity_poly.pdbx_seq_one_letter_code
_entity_poly.pdbx_strand_id
1 'polypeptide(L)'
;MVLATNIAETSLTIEGIRLVVDSGLERTARFDARNGLTRLITQRISQASMVQRAGRAGRLEEGVCWHLCAKEQAERAAEYAEPEILHSDLSGFWLELLQWGCVDAGQLSWLDLPPPAALAAAQRLLQTLGAADEQGKLTAEGRRMATLGCEPRLAAMLCAGAALGENGLATAALLAALLEEPPRNGQLDIDYWLSRPQPHWQRRARQLAQRLKGRDGRVDAELAPRLLAHAFADRIAQRRGQDGRYLLANGMGAAMNQDEALSRAPWLIAPALLQGANSPDARILLALPLDVERLAAQLPEMAQQRTAVEWDEEKGTLRAWQRLQIGRLTLRARPLAKPADDELQQALVDWVRAQGLAVLNWEGAAGQLRARLQCAREWLPEADWPAVDDEALLAELERWLLPALGGVRDLRGLRQVNLAEALSNLLDWQQKQRLDNALPTHYTVPTGSRLPIRYEAGKPPLLPVRLQEMFGEQRSPMLAEGRIAVVLELLSPAHRPLQITADLAAFWQGAYREVQKEMKGRYPKHVWPDDPANALPTRRTKKYQ
;
A
#
# COMPACT_ATOMS: atom_id res chain seq x y z
N MET A 1 -24.35 -32.58 26.42
CA MET A 1 -24.13 -31.33 25.64
C MET A 1 -22.68 -31.32 25.22
N VAL A 2 -22.40 -31.24 23.91
CA VAL A 2 -21.03 -31.20 23.37
C VAL A 2 -20.75 -29.78 22.90
N LEU A 3 -19.65 -29.20 23.37
CA LEU A 3 -19.15 -27.91 22.91
C LEU A 3 -17.97 -28.17 21.98
N ALA A 4 -18.11 -27.81 20.70
CA ALA A 4 -17.12 -28.11 19.67
C ALA A 4 -16.87 -26.90 18.76
N THR A 5 -15.71 -26.91 18.09
CA THR A 5 -15.41 -26.00 16.98
C THR A 5 -15.92 -26.60 15.66
N ASN A 6 -15.60 -25.95 14.54
CA ASN A 6 -15.85 -26.45 13.18
C ASN A 6 -15.17 -27.81 12.88
N ILE A 7 -14.34 -28.37 13.76
CA ILE A 7 -13.85 -29.77 13.64
C ILE A 7 -15.03 -30.76 13.60
N ALA A 8 -16.15 -30.47 14.29
CA ALA A 8 -17.35 -31.30 14.25
C ALA A 8 -18.18 -31.15 12.96
N GLU A 9 -17.88 -30.14 12.13
CA GLU A 9 -18.57 -29.86 10.87
C GLU A 9 -18.18 -30.85 9.76
N THR A 10 -16.94 -31.34 9.77
CA THR A 10 -16.37 -32.21 8.74
C THR A 10 -15.67 -33.44 9.33
N SER A 11 -14.62 -33.21 10.12
CA SER A 11 -13.60 -34.22 10.49
C SER A 11 -14.01 -35.20 11.60
N LEU A 12 -14.97 -34.84 12.45
CA LEU A 12 -15.44 -35.71 13.53
C LEU A 12 -16.90 -36.09 13.33
N THR A 13 -17.24 -37.37 13.55
CA THR A 13 -18.62 -37.83 13.66
C THR A 13 -18.95 -38.03 15.13
N ILE A 14 -19.91 -37.25 15.62
CA ILE A 14 -20.43 -37.37 16.98
C ILE A 14 -21.77 -38.10 16.88
N GLU A 15 -21.90 -39.23 17.55
CA GLU A 15 -23.13 -40.02 17.59
C GLU A 15 -24.14 -39.44 18.58
N GLY A 16 -25.42 -39.78 18.39
CA GLY A 16 -26.50 -39.38 19.31
C GLY A 16 -26.87 -37.89 19.26
N ILE A 17 -26.49 -37.16 18.21
CA ILE A 17 -26.80 -35.73 18.04
C ILE A 17 -28.09 -35.57 17.23
N ARG A 18 -29.10 -34.97 17.86
CA ARG A 18 -30.36 -34.55 17.21
C ARG A 18 -30.61 -33.03 17.27
N LEU A 19 -29.90 -32.33 18.15
CA LEU A 19 -30.04 -30.89 18.35
C LEU A 19 -28.68 -30.23 18.12
N VAL A 20 -28.64 -29.24 17.23
CA VAL A 20 -27.45 -28.41 16.98
C VAL A 20 -27.80 -26.96 17.29
N VAL A 21 -26.89 -26.29 18.01
CA VAL A 21 -26.92 -24.84 18.19
C VAL A 21 -25.67 -24.30 17.50
N ASP A 22 -25.86 -23.60 16.40
CA ASP A 22 -24.79 -23.03 15.60
C ASP A 22 -24.65 -21.54 15.91
N SER A 23 -23.46 -21.11 16.34
CA SER A 23 -23.17 -19.69 16.56
C SER A 23 -23.25 -18.87 15.27
N GLY A 24 -23.21 -19.53 14.11
CA GLY A 24 -23.12 -18.89 12.80
C GLY A 24 -21.78 -18.20 12.58
N LEU A 25 -20.79 -18.44 13.43
CA LEU A 25 -19.48 -17.80 13.38
C LEU A 25 -18.37 -18.87 13.29
N GLU A 26 -17.25 -18.45 12.73
CA GLU A 26 -16.00 -19.20 12.73
C GLU A 26 -14.82 -18.30 13.06
N ARG A 27 -13.70 -18.92 13.41
CA ARG A 27 -12.43 -18.24 13.60
C ARG A 27 -11.45 -18.74 12.55
N THR A 28 -11.07 -17.86 11.62
CA THR A 28 -10.15 -18.18 10.51
C THR A 28 -8.86 -17.38 10.62
N ALA A 29 -7.79 -17.95 10.07
CA ALA A 29 -6.48 -17.33 9.96
C ALA A 29 -6.40 -16.54 8.65
N ARG A 30 -6.13 -15.23 8.74
CA ARG A 30 -6.03 -14.33 7.59
C ARG A 30 -4.67 -13.66 7.55
N PHE A 31 -3.98 -13.82 6.45
CA PHE A 31 -2.68 -13.20 6.18
C PHE A 31 -2.86 -11.74 5.76
N ASP A 32 -2.03 -10.86 6.34
CA ASP A 32 -1.92 -9.47 5.95
C ASP A 32 -0.64 -9.26 5.14
N ALA A 33 -0.78 -9.14 3.82
CA ALA A 33 0.34 -9.00 2.88
C ALA A 33 1.15 -7.71 3.06
N ARG A 34 0.61 -6.67 3.72
CA ARG A 34 1.36 -5.44 4.02
C ARG A 34 2.35 -5.65 5.16
N ASN A 35 1.95 -6.48 6.10
CA ASN A 35 2.56 -6.63 7.41
C ASN A 35 3.34 -7.94 7.58
N GLY A 36 3.04 -8.95 6.74
CA GLY A 36 3.68 -10.26 6.78
C GLY A 36 3.30 -11.09 8.00
N LEU A 37 2.11 -10.84 8.57
CA LEU A 37 1.58 -11.52 9.75
C LEU A 37 0.21 -12.15 9.46
N THR A 38 -0.04 -13.28 10.12
CA THR A 38 -1.34 -13.93 10.13
C THR A 38 -2.11 -13.53 11.38
N ARG A 39 -3.35 -13.06 11.19
CA ARG A 39 -4.28 -12.68 12.26
C ARG A 39 -5.42 -13.67 12.35
N LEU A 40 -5.92 -13.90 13.56
CA LEU A 40 -7.15 -14.66 13.76
C LEU A 40 -8.34 -13.71 13.75
N ILE A 41 -9.22 -13.85 12.76
CA ILE A 41 -10.46 -13.07 12.65
C ILE A 41 -11.64 -13.96 12.99
N THR A 42 -12.68 -13.35 13.57
CA THR A 42 -13.97 -14.02 13.76
C THR A 42 -14.92 -13.49 12.70
N GLN A 43 -15.47 -14.38 11.89
CA GLN A 43 -16.33 -14.01 10.76
C GLN A 43 -17.57 -14.88 10.71
N ARG A 44 -18.54 -14.46 9.90
CA ARG A 44 -19.74 -15.24 9.62
C ARG A 44 -19.37 -16.43 8.75
N ILE A 45 -19.93 -17.60 9.06
CA ILE A 45 -19.75 -18.79 8.23
C ILE A 45 -20.57 -18.67 6.93
N SER A 46 -20.21 -19.47 5.93
CA SER A 46 -20.95 -19.53 4.68
C SER A 46 -22.31 -20.22 4.83
N GLN A 47 -23.20 -20.03 3.86
CA GLN A 47 -24.46 -20.76 3.77
C GLN A 47 -24.21 -22.26 3.66
N ALA A 48 -23.25 -22.69 2.83
CA ALA A 48 -22.85 -24.08 2.72
C ALA A 48 -22.43 -24.68 4.07
N SER A 49 -21.64 -23.96 4.87
CA SER A 49 -21.25 -24.39 6.22
C SER A 49 -22.44 -24.42 7.20
N MET A 50 -23.36 -23.45 7.14
CA MET A 50 -24.60 -23.49 7.94
C MET A 50 -25.40 -24.76 7.64
N VAL A 51 -25.57 -25.09 6.36
CA VAL A 51 -26.27 -26.30 5.91
C VAL A 51 -25.51 -27.56 6.39
N GLN A 52 -24.19 -27.58 6.27
CA GLN A 52 -23.39 -28.72 6.72
C GLN A 52 -23.48 -28.94 8.24
N ARG A 53 -23.46 -27.86 9.03
CA ARG A 53 -23.66 -27.90 10.49
C ARG A 53 -25.07 -28.36 10.85
N ALA A 54 -26.09 -27.85 10.17
CA ALA A 54 -27.47 -28.29 10.35
C ALA A 54 -27.63 -29.79 10.06
N GLY A 55 -26.98 -30.29 9.01
CA GLY A 55 -26.96 -31.71 8.65
C GLY A 55 -26.37 -32.62 9.73
N ARG A 56 -25.62 -32.07 10.71
CA ARG A 56 -25.13 -32.85 11.86
C ARG A 56 -26.26 -33.23 12.84
N ALA A 57 -27.36 -32.49 12.86
CA ALA A 57 -28.54 -32.81 13.66
C ALA A 57 -29.40 -33.94 13.05
N GLY A 58 -29.35 -34.13 11.72
CA GLY A 58 -30.23 -35.04 10.99
C GLY A 58 -29.62 -36.39 10.61
N ARG A 59 -28.57 -36.84 11.30
CA ARG A 59 -27.81 -38.04 10.91
C ARG A 59 -28.47 -39.37 11.27
N LEU A 60 -29.12 -39.42 12.43
CA LEU A 60 -29.69 -40.65 12.99
C LEU A 60 -31.22 -40.66 12.91
N GLU A 61 -31.81 -39.50 13.11
CA GLU A 61 -33.26 -39.27 13.15
C GLU A 61 -33.54 -37.81 12.78
N GLU A 62 -34.82 -37.42 12.73
CA GLU A 62 -35.23 -36.03 12.52
C GLU A 62 -34.66 -35.13 13.62
N GLY A 63 -33.91 -34.10 13.20
CA GLY A 63 -33.19 -33.20 14.09
C GLY A 63 -33.52 -31.74 13.86
N VAL A 64 -33.11 -30.90 14.81
CA VAL A 64 -33.33 -29.45 14.79
C VAL A 64 -31.99 -28.73 14.89
N CYS A 65 -31.79 -27.73 14.03
CA CYS A 65 -30.65 -26.82 14.10
C CYS A 65 -31.14 -25.39 14.35
N TRP A 66 -30.59 -24.74 15.37
CA TRP A 66 -30.78 -23.32 15.62
C TRP A 66 -29.53 -22.55 15.24
N HIS A 67 -29.64 -21.70 14.21
CA HIS A 67 -28.61 -20.72 13.87
C HIS A 67 -28.81 -19.46 14.72
N LEU A 68 -27.78 -19.03 15.44
CA LEU A 68 -27.81 -17.83 16.28
C LEU A 68 -27.60 -16.55 15.47
N CYS A 69 -28.38 -16.39 14.40
CA CYS A 69 -28.43 -15.20 13.55
C CYS A 69 -29.86 -14.97 13.02
N ALA A 70 -30.14 -13.74 12.58
CA ALA A 70 -31.41 -13.45 11.91
C ALA A 70 -31.44 -14.15 10.54
N LYS A 71 -32.64 -14.57 10.11
CA LYS A 71 -32.81 -15.29 8.84
C LYS A 71 -32.30 -14.47 7.65
N GLU A 72 -32.56 -13.17 7.64
CA GLU A 72 -32.10 -12.26 6.59
C GLU A 72 -30.57 -12.13 6.56
N GLN A 73 -29.89 -12.33 7.70
CA GLN A 73 -28.44 -12.36 7.76
C GLN A 73 -27.86 -13.67 7.22
N ALA A 74 -28.52 -14.80 7.47
CA ALA A 74 -28.13 -16.09 6.90
C ALA A 74 -28.29 -16.08 5.37
N GLU A 75 -29.41 -15.54 4.86
CA GLU A 75 -29.69 -15.43 3.42
C GLU A 75 -28.71 -14.48 2.68
N ARG A 76 -28.13 -13.51 3.38
CA ARG A 76 -27.11 -12.59 2.85
C ARG A 76 -25.66 -13.06 3.06
N ALA A 77 -25.45 -14.17 3.77
CA ALA A 77 -24.10 -14.71 3.96
C ALA A 77 -23.51 -15.19 2.63
N ALA A 78 -22.18 -15.28 2.55
CA ALA A 78 -21.51 -15.86 1.38
C ALA A 78 -22.00 -17.29 1.15
N GLU A 79 -22.24 -17.66 -0.11
CA GLU A 79 -22.76 -18.98 -0.46
C GLU A 79 -21.77 -20.08 -0.06
N TYR A 80 -20.49 -19.88 -0.37
CA TYR A 80 -19.38 -20.79 -0.06
C TYR A 80 -18.34 -20.12 0.83
N ALA A 81 -17.57 -20.94 1.55
CA ALA A 81 -16.44 -20.46 2.35
C ALA A 81 -15.31 -19.96 1.42
N GLU A 82 -14.59 -18.93 1.88
CA GLU A 82 -13.44 -18.41 1.15
C GLU A 82 -12.31 -19.47 1.15
N PRO A 83 -11.76 -19.84 -0.03
CA PRO A 83 -10.64 -20.77 -0.12
C PRO A 83 -9.37 -20.26 0.57
N GLU A 84 -8.62 -21.17 1.20
CA GLU A 84 -7.42 -20.82 1.98
C GLU A 84 -6.37 -20.06 1.16
N ILE A 85 -6.19 -20.42 -0.11
CA ILE A 85 -5.24 -19.77 -1.04
C ILE A 85 -5.46 -18.26 -1.19
N LEU A 86 -6.69 -17.77 -0.94
CA LEU A 86 -7.02 -16.34 -1.04
C LEU A 86 -6.63 -15.53 0.20
N HIS A 87 -6.36 -16.20 1.32
CA HIS A 87 -6.15 -15.53 2.60
C HIS A 87 -5.02 -16.10 3.46
N SER A 88 -4.23 -17.05 2.97
CA SER A 88 -3.05 -17.60 3.64
C SER A 88 -1.75 -16.89 3.22
N ASP A 89 -0.67 -17.16 3.97
CA ASP A 89 0.68 -16.83 3.53
C ASP A 89 1.05 -17.76 2.36
N LEU A 90 1.48 -17.19 1.24
CA LEU A 90 1.81 -17.92 0.01
C LEU A 90 3.32 -18.16 -0.17
N SER A 91 4.16 -17.86 0.84
CA SER A 91 5.61 -18.05 0.74
C SER A 91 6.02 -19.50 0.54
N GLY A 92 5.44 -20.43 1.30
CA GLY A 92 5.66 -21.88 1.13
C GLY A 92 5.18 -22.37 -0.23
N PHE A 93 3.96 -22.00 -0.59
CA PHE A 93 3.36 -22.28 -1.90
C PHE A 93 4.23 -21.78 -3.06
N TRP A 94 4.72 -20.54 -2.99
CA TRP A 94 5.55 -19.95 -4.04
C TRP A 94 6.91 -20.64 -4.14
N LEU A 95 7.50 -21.05 -3.01
CA LEU A 95 8.75 -21.83 -3.01
C LEU A 95 8.57 -23.18 -3.71
N GLU A 96 7.45 -23.86 -3.47
CA GLU A 96 7.11 -25.12 -4.15
C GLU A 96 6.87 -24.92 -5.66
N LEU A 97 6.20 -23.84 -6.06
CA LEU A 97 6.03 -23.51 -7.49
C LEU A 97 7.38 -23.29 -8.18
N LEU A 98 8.27 -22.52 -7.56
CA LEU A 98 9.61 -22.31 -8.10
C LEU A 98 10.41 -23.63 -8.17
N GLN A 99 10.27 -24.51 -7.18
CA GLN A 99 10.89 -25.83 -7.19
C GLN A 99 10.34 -26.71 -8.32
N TRP A 100 9.04 -26.61 -8.61
CA TRP A 100 8.39 -27.29 -9.72
C TRP A 100 8.85 -26.76 -11.10
N GLY A 101 9.42 -25.55 -11.15
CA GLY A 101 9.83 -24.88 -12.39
C GLY A 101 8.80 -23.90 -12.94
N CYS A 102 7.77 -23.58 -12.14
CA CYS A 102 6.75 -22.59 -12.45
C CYS A 102 7.23 -21.21 -12.02
N VAL A 103 7.24 -20.24 -12.95
CA VAL A 103 7.69 -18.85 -12.69
C VAL A 103 6.54 -17.85 -12.64
N ASP A 104 5.33 -18.30 -12.99
CA ASP A 104 4.11 -17.51 -12.95
C ASP A 104 2.95 -18.43 -12.55
N ALA A 105 2.21 -18.07 -11.51
CA ALA A 105 1.07 -18.84 -11.03
C ALA A 105 0.02 -19.07 -12.13
N GLY A 106 -0.09 -18.17 -13.12
CA GLY A 106 -0.99 -18.32 -14.27
C GLY A 106 -0.64 -19.47 -15.21
N GLN A 107 0.54 -20.10 -15.09
CA GLN A 107 0.94 -21.26 -15.89
C GLN A 107 0.22 -22.55 -15.48
N LEU A 108 -0.39 -22.57 -14.30
CA LEU A 108 -1.11 -23.73 -13.76
C LEU A 108 -2.63 -23.46 -13.68
N SER A 109 -3.41 -24.52 -13.54
CA SER A 109 -4.86 -24.45 -13.43
C SER A 109 -5.30 -24.52 -11.96
N TRP A 110 -5.99 -23.48 -11.50
CA TRP A 110 -6.48 -23.35 -10.13
C TRP A 110 -8.00 -23.27 -10.10
N LEU A 111 -8.62 -23.73 -9.01
CA LEU A 111 -10.01 -23.39 -8.72
C LEU A 111 -10.14 -21.88 -8.47
N ASP A 112 -9.23 -21.34 -7.67
CA ASP A 112 -9.13 -19.94 -7.33
C ASP A 112 -7.69 -19.46 -7.51
N LEU A 113 -7.51 -18.37 -8.25
CA LEU A 113 -6.19 -17.82 -8.51
C LEU A 113 -5.61 -17.18 -7.23
N PRO A 114 -4.33 -17.42 -6.92
CA PRO A 114 -3.67 -16.78 -5.78
C PRO A 114 -3.67 -15.24 -5.93
N PRO A 115 -3.99 -14.48 -4.87
CA PRO A 115 -4.07 -13.02 -4.96
C PRO A 115 -2.71 -12.39 -5.32
N PRO A 116 -2.66 -11.44 -6.29
CA PRO A 116 -1.41 -10.82 -6.72
C PRO A 116 -0.62 -10.15 -5.58
N ALA A 117 -1.32 -9.51 -4.63
CA ALA A 117 -0.68 -8.85 -3.49
C ALA A 117 -0.01 -9.85 -2.53
N ALA A 118 -0.62 -11.02 -2.32
CA ALA A 118 -0.07 -12.09 -1.49
C ALA A 118 1.12 -12.77 -2.17
N LEU A 119 1.04 -13.00 -3.50
CA LEU A 119 2.18 -13.49 -4.28
C LEU A 119 3.37 -12.54 -4.25
N ALA A 120 3.13 -11.23 -4.43
CA ALA A 120 4.20 -10.23 -4.37
C ALA A 120 4.86 -10.19 -2.98
N ALA A 121 4.09 -10.38 -1.90
CA ALA A 121 4.64 -10.50 -0.54
C ALA A 121 5.47 -11.77 -0.36
N ALA A 122 5.00 -12.91 -0.86
CA ALA A 122 5.72 -14.18 -0.87
C ALA A 122 7.05 -14.08 -1.64
N GLN A 123 7.03 -13.52 -2.84
CA GLN A 123 8.21 -13.27 -3.67
C GLN A 123 9.25 -12.41 -2.95
N ARG A 124 8.84 -11.27 -2.37
CA ARG A 124 9.74 -10.39 -1.60
C ARG A 124 10.35 -11.12 -0.40
N LEU A 125 9.57 -11.94 0.30
CA LEU A 125 10.06 -12.72 1.43
C LEU A 125 11.12 -13.73 0.96
N LEU A 126 10.85 -14.52 -0.09
CA LEU A 126 11.80 -15.49 -0.61
C LEU A 126 13.09 -14.83 -1.12
N GLN A 127 13.01 -13.64 -1.72
CA GLN A 127 14.20 -12.86 -2.08
C GLN A 127 14.99 -12.42 -0.84
N THR A 128 14.30 -11.91 0.19
CA THR A 128 14.93 -11.49 1.45
C THR A 128 15.62 -12.65 2.16
N LEU A 129 15.05 -13.85 2.10
CA LEU A 129 15.62 -15.08 2.66
C LEU A 129 16.75 -15.67 1.79
N GLY A 130 17.02 -15.10 0.61
CA GLY A 130 18.01 -15.62 -0.36
C GLY A 130 17.56 -16.88 -1.09
N ALA A 131 16.28 -17.25 -0.99
CA ALA A 131 15.72 -18.41 -1.70
C ALA A 131 15.51 -18.13 -3.20
N ALA A 132 15.23 -16.88 -3.56
CA ALA A 132 15.12 -16.42 -4.94
C ALA A 132 16.09 -15.27 -5.23
N ASP A 133 16.57 -15.16 -6.47
CA ASP A 133 17.40 -14.05 -6.92
C ASP A 133 16.56 -12.82 -7.33
N GLU A 134 17.23 -11.75 -7.75
CA GLU A 134 16.59 -10.50 -8.21
C GLU A 134 15.69 -10.71 -9.43
N GLN A 135 15.96 -11.75 -10.24
CA GLN A 135 15.12 -12.15 -11.38
C GLN A 135 13.99 -13.09 -10.99
N GLY A 136 13.82 -13.40 -9.70
CA GLY A 136 12.77 -14.26 -9.17
C GLY A 136 13.02 -15.76 -9.37
N LYS A 137 14.24 -16.17 -9.73
CA LYS A 137 14.59 -17.58 -9.94
C LYS A 137 15.12 -18.21 -8.66
N LEU A 138 14.88 -19.52 -8.51
CA LEU A 138 15.30 -20.29 -7.36
C LEU A 138 16.83 -20.42 -7.29
N THR A 139 17.42 -19.95 -6.18
CA THR A 139 18.87 -20.02 -5.93
C THR A 139 19.30 -21.42 -5.52
N ALA A 140 20.62 -21.67 -5.41
CA ALA A 140 21.14 -22.91 -4.85
C ALA A 140 20.67 -23.12 -3.39
N GLU A 141 20.61 -22.03 -2.61
CA GLU A 141 20.06 -22.05 -1.25
C GLU A 141 18.56 -22.34 -1.27
N GLY A 142 17.80 -21.68 -2.14
CA GLY A 142 16.36 -21.90 -2.30
C GLY A 142 16.02 -23.34 -2.64
N ARG A 143 16.83 -24.01 -3.47
CA ARG A 143 16.68 -25.45 -3.76
C ARG A 143 16.86 -26.30 -2.50
N ARG A 144 17.86 -25.97 -1.65
CA ARG A 144 18.03 -26.67 -0.36
C ARG A 144 16.84 -26.43 0.55
N MET A 145 16.40 -25.18 0.67
CA MET A 145 15.24 -24.80 1.48
C MET A 145 13.98 -25.59 1.07
N ALA A 146 13.69 -25.68 -0.23
CA ALA A 146 12.52 -26.38 -0.75
C ALA A 146 12.52 -27.88 -0.42
N THR A 147 13.71 -28.52 -0.34
CA THR A 147 13.80 -29.94 0.07
C THR A 147 13.48 -30.20 1.55
N LEU A 148 13.46 -29.16 2.38
CA LEU A 148 13.22 -29.30 3.81
C LEU A 148 11.76 -29.48 4.17
N GLY A 149 10.80 -29.12 3.28
CA GLY A 149 9.36 -29.31 3.52
C GLY A 149 8.88 -28.71 4.84
N CYS A 150 9.39 -27.52 5.17
CA CYS A 150 8.97 -26.69 6.31
C CYS A 150 8.77 -25.26 5.81
N GLU A 151 8.22 -24.39 6.66
CA GLU A 151 7.95 -23.00 6.30
C GLU A 151 9.26 -22.27 5.87
N PRO A 152 9.23 -21.39 4.84
CA PRO A 152 10.45 -20.84 4.24
C PRO A 152 11.39 -20.12 5.22
N ARG A 153 10.88 -19.39 6.22
CA ARG A 153 11.75 -18.73 7.21
C ARG A 153 12.48 -19.76 8.06
N LEU A 154 11.79 -20.82 8.49
CA LEU A 154 12.42 -21.94 9.20
C LEU A 154 13.46 -22.66 8.33
N ALA A 155 13.15 -22.88 7.05
CA ALA A 155 14.07 -23.49 6.09
C ALA A 155 15.35 -22.64 5.91
N ALA A 156 15.20 -21.32 5.80
CA ALA A 156 16.34 -20.38 5.73
C ALA A 156 17.19 -20.43 7.00
N MET A 157 16.55 -20.45 8.18
CA MET A 157 17.24 -20.57 9.47
C MET A 157 18.04 -21.88 9.58
N LEU A 158 17.46 -23.00 9.14
CA LEU A 158 18.12 -24.31 9.12
C LEU A 158 19.34 -24.32 8.20
N CYS A 159 19.21 -23.76 6.99
CA CYS A 159 20.32 -23.61 6.05
C CYS A 159 21.45 -22.72 6.62
N ALA A 160 21.10 -21.58 7.21
CA ALA A 160 22.06 -20.71 7.88
C ALA A 160 22.75 -21.43 9.05
N GLY A 161 22.02 -22.21 9.83
CA GLY A 161 22.56 -23.07 10.89
C GLY A 161 23.56 -24.09 10.36
N ALA A 162 23.23 -24.78 9.26
CA ALA A 162 24.14 -25.72 8.63
C ALA A 162 25.45 -25.06 8.16
N ALA A 163 25.40 -23.81 7.68
CA ALA A 163 26.60 -23.05 7.30
C ALA A 163 27.50 -22.70 8.50
N LEU A 164 26.95 -22.64 9.72
CA LEU A 164 27.70 -22.41 10.96
C LEU A 164 28.23 -23.71 11.61
N GLY A 165 28.06 -24.86 10.95
CA GLY A 165 28.53 -26.15 11.42
C GLY A 165 27.51 -26.89 12.30
N GLU A 166 27.95 -27.97 12.95
CA GLU A 166 27.06 -28.92 13.65
C GLU A 166 26.27 -28.26 14.78
N ASN A 167 26.89 -27.38 15.57
CA ASN A 167 26.21 -26.66 16.67
C ASN A 167 25.20 -25.63 16.14
N GLY A 168 25.52 -24.96 15.03
CA GLY A 168 24.62 -24.03 14.37
C GLY A 168 23.36 -24.74 13.87
N LEU A 169 23.52 -25.89 13.22
CA LEU A 169 22.41 -26.70 12.75
C LEU A 169 21.57 -27.26 13.90
N ALA A 170 22.21 -27.77 14.97
CA ALA A 170 21.49 -28.27 16.15
C ALA A 170 20.63 -27.16 16.80
N THR A 171 21.19 -25.95 16.91
CA THR A 171 20.49 -24.78 17.46
C THR A 171 19.33 -24.36 16.56
N ALA A 172 19.56 -24.23 15.25
CA ALA A 172 18.53 -23.87 14.27
C ALA A 172 17.39 -24.90 14.24
N ALA A 173 17.71 -26.19 14.31
CA ALA A 173 16.72 -27.26 14.30
C ALA A 173 15.86 -27.28 15.57
N LEU A 174 16.45 -26.98 16.74
CA LEU A 174 15.68 -26.84 17.97
C LEU A 174 14.78 -25.59 17.93
N LEU A 175 15.29 -24.46 17.44
CA LEU A 175 14.49 -23.24 17.24
C LEU A 175 13.33 -23.49 16.28
N ALA A 176 13.57 -24.18 15.15
CA ALA A 176 12.53 -24.53 14.19
C ALA A 176 11.45 -25.41 14.83
N ALA A 177 11.85 -26.45 15.58
CA ALA A 177 10.90 -27.31 16.29
C ALA A 177 10.07 -26.55 17.35
N LEU A 178 10.69 -25.61 18.07
CA LEU A 178 10.00 -24.72 19.02
C LEU A 178 8.98 -23.81 18.32
N LEU A 179 9.31 -23.28 17.14
CA LEU A 179 8.45 -22.36 16.40
C LEU A 179 7.32 -23.07 15.64
N GLU A 180 7.53 -24.33 15.20
CA GLU A 180 6.47 -25.17 14.63
C GLU A 180 5.43 -25.56 15.68
N GLU A 181 5.87 -25.89 16.90
CA GLU A 181 5.00 -26.25 18.02
C GLU A 181 5.29 -25.37 19.25
N PRO A 182 4.83 -24.10 19.26
CA PRO A 182 5.06 -23.19 20.37
C PRO A 182 4.52 -23.73 21.71
N PRO A 183 5.16 -23.36 22.84
CA PRO A 183 4.70 -23.76 24.15
C PRO A 183 3.31 -23.20 24.44
N ARG A 184 2.44 -24.01 25.06
CA ARG A 184 1.05 -23.63 25.33
C ARG A 184 0.90 -22.62 26.48
N ASN A 185 1.84 -22.56 27.44
CA ASN A 185 1.78 -21.70 28.62
C ASN A 185 3.13 -21.08 29.01
N GLY A 186 3.09 -19.82 29.48
CA GLY A 186 3.85 -19.33 30.64
C GLY A 186 5.20 -18.65 30.43
N GLN A 187 5.82 -18.74 29.25
CA GLN A 187 7.11 -18.08 29.04
C GLN A 187 7.31 -17.62 27.60
N LEU A 188 7.55 -16.32 27.43
CA LEU A 188 7.83 -15.68 26.15
C LEU A 188 9.30 -15.82 25.74
N ASP A 189 10.20 -15.95 26.71
CA ASP A 189 11.63 -16.00 26.45
C ASP A 189 12.07 -17.31 25.78
N ILE A 190 12.59 -17.18 24.57
CA ILE A 190 13.16 -18.30 23.80
C ILE A 190 14.38 -18.90 24.52
N ASP A 191 15.18 -18.08 25.21
CA ASP A 191 16.39 -18.55 25.89
C ASP A 191 16.06 -19.57 27.00
N TYR A 192 14.95 -19.32 27.71
CA TYR A 192 14.41 -20.26 28.68
C TYR A 192 14.14 -21.64 28.04
N TRP A 193 13.54 -21.68 26.85
CA TRP A 193 13.19 -22.93 26.16
C TRP A 193 14.40 -23.62 25.53
N LEU A 194 15.41 -22.87 25.10
CA LEU A 194 16.69 -23.42 24.64
C LEU A 194 17.45 -24.11 25.78
N SER A 195 17.39 -23.56 26.99
CA SER A 195 18.01 -24.17 28.18
C SER A 195 17.27 -25.44 28.66
N ARG A 196 15.99 -25.60 28.29
CA ARG A 196 15.10 -26.69 28.74
C ARG A 196 14.31 -27.29 27.58
N PRO A 197 14.99 -27.91 26.58
CA PRO A 197 14.33 -28.41 25.39
C PRO A 197 13.43 -29.60 25.71
N GLN A 198 12.16 -29.52 25.32
CA GLN A 198 11.20 -30.60 25.53
C GLN A 198 11.49 -31.84 24.65
N PRO A 199 11.14 -33.06 25.08
CA PRO A 199 11.45 -34.28 24.33
C PRO A 199 10.87 -34.32 22.90
N HIS A 200 9.69 -33.75 22.70
CA HIS A 200 9.06 -33.70 21.36
C HIS A 200 9.82 -32.74 20.43
N TRP A 201 10.22 -31.56 20.92
CA TRP A 201 11.07 -30.64 20.14
C TRP A 201 12.42 -31.26 19.80
N GLN A 202 13.07 -31.96 20.74
CA GLN A 202 14.34 -32.65 20.45
C GLN A 202 14.19 -33.70 19.34
N ARG A 203 13.08 -34.47 19.34
CA ARG A 203 12.79 -35.45 18.30
C ARG A 203 12.60 -34.78 16.94
N ARG A 204 11.83 -33.69 16.91
CA ARG A 204 11.58 -32.92 15.68
C ARG A 204 12.87 -32.27 15.16
N ALA A 205 13.68 -31.69 16.05
CA ALA A 205 14.98 -31.10 15.71
C ALA A 205 15.92 -32.14 15.06
N ARG A 206 16.01 -33.36 15.60
CA ARG A 206 16.80 -34.43 14.98
C ARG A 206 16.30 -34.78 13.57
N GLN A 207 14.98 -34.85 13.38
CA GLN A 207 14.39 -35.11 12.06
C GLN A 207 14.75 -34.00 11.06
N LEU A 208 14.67 -32.73 11.47
CA LEU A 208 15.03 -31.58 10.63
C LEU A 208 16.52 -31.57 10.29
N ALA A 209 17.39 -31.79 11.28
CA ALA A 209 18.83 -31.83 11.07
C ALA A 209 19.25 -32.98 10.12
N GLN A 210 18.60 -34.14 10.20
CA GLN A 210 18.84 -35.28 9.30
C GLN A 210 18.55 -34.95 7.83
N ARG A 211 17.55 -34.10 7.53
CA ARG A 211 17.25 -33.67 6.15
C ARG A 211 18.42 -32.89 5.52
N LEU A 212 19.23 -32.22 6.34
CA LEU A 212 20.45 -31.52 5.93
C LEU A 212 21.73 -32.36 6.12
N LYS A 213 21.60 -33.68 6.37
CA LYS A 213 22.72 -34.59 6.64
C LYS A 213 23.57 -34.14 7.84
N GLY A 214 22.96 -33.45 8.80
CA GLY A 214 23.60 -33.03 10.05
C GLY A 214 24.00 -34.20 10.93
N ARG A 215 25.08 -34.03 11.69
CA ARG A 215 25.57 -34.96 12.72
C ARG A 215 25.27 -34.43 14.13
N ASP A 216 25.73 -35.13 15.17
CA ASP A 216 25.49 -34.83 16.59
C ASP A 216 26.15 -33.51 17.03
N GLY A 217 25.50 -32.38 16.72
CA GLY A 217 25.84 -31.07 17.26
C GLY A 217 25.21 -30.81 18.63
N ARG A 218 25.73 -29.81 19.34
CA ARG A 218 25.16 -29.31 20.60
C ARG A 218 24.49 -27.96 20.38
N VAL A 219 23.33 -27.78 21.00
CA VAL A 219 22.61 -26.50 21.00
C VAL A 219 23.47 -25.47 21.73
N ASP A 220 23.64 -24.32 21.09
CA ASP A 220 24.38 -23.16 21.59
C ASP A 220 23.48 -21.92 21.51
N ALA A 221 23.02 -21.44 22.66
CA ALA A 221 22.11 -20.31 22.76
C ALA A 221 22.71 -19.00 22.21
N GLU A 222 24.04 -18.84 22.22
CA GLU A 222 24.71 -17.65 21.68
C GLU A 222 24.54 -17.52 20.15
N LEU A 223 24.22 -18.61 19.45
CA LEU A 223 23.94 -18.61 18.01
C LEU A 223 22.50 -18.22 17.69
N ALA A 224 21.58 -18.29 18.66
CA ALA A 224 20.16 -18.08 18.44
C ALA A 224 19.80 -16.68 17.89
N PRO A 225 20.37 -15.56 18.38
CA PRO A 225 20.06 -14.23 17.82
C PRO A 225 20.39 -14.13 16.32
N ARG A 226 21.56 -14.63 15.91
CA ARG A 226 22.00 -14.62 14.51
C ARG A 226 21.12 -15.50 13.63
N LEU A 227 20.79 -16.70 14.09
CA LEU A 227 19.94 -17.64 13.35
C LEU A 227 18.52 -17.11 13.18
N LEU A 228 17.93 -16.56 14.23
CA LEU A 228 16.62 -15.93 14.15
C LEU A 228 16.65 -14.71 13.23
N ALA A 229 17.71 -13.89 13.27
CA ALA A 229 17.83 -12.71 12.41
C ALA A 229 17.87 -13.05 10.92
N HIS A 230 18.51 -14.16 10.52
CA HIS A 230 18.48 -14.63 9.14
C HIS A 230 17.06 -14.92 8.61
N ALA A 231 16.14 -15.32 9.50
CA ALA A 231 14.79 -15.75 9.13
C ALA A 231 13.71 -14.70 9.46
N PHE A 232 13.96 -13.82 10.42
CA PHE A 232 12.99 -12.92 11.02
C PHE A 232 13.56 -11.50 11.24
N ALA A 233 14.45 -11.04 10.35
CA ALA A 233 15.03 -9.69 10.40
C ALA A 233 13.96 -8.58 10.50
N ASP A 234 12.86 -8.74 9.78
CA ASP A 234 11.69 -7.85 9.78
C ASP A 234 10.94 -7.82 11.12
N ARG A 235 11.19 -8.80 12.00
CA ARG A 235 10.63 -8.94 13.35
C ARG A 235 11.64 -8.65 14.46
N ILE A 236 12.80 -8.08 14.14
CA ILE A 236 13.63 -7.39 15.13
C ILE A 236 12.82 -6.23 15.68
N ALA A 237 12.88 -6.01 16.99
CA ALA A 237 12.00 -5.13 17.71
C ALA A 237 12.80 -4.18 18.63
N GLN A 238 12.54 -2.89 18.53
CA GLN A 238 13.11 -1.86 19.40
C GLN A 238 12.05 -1.36 20.39
N ARG A 239 12.40 -1.31 21.68
CA ARG A 239 11.49 -0.82 22.72
C ARG A 239 11.05 0.63 22.45
N ARG A 240 9.76 0.90 22.60
CA ARG A 240 9.15 2.24 22.53
C ARG A 240 8.49 2.58 23.86
N GLY A 241 9.01 3.60 24.54
CA GLY A 241 8.49 4.01 25.84
C GLY A 241 8.73 2.96 26.93
N GLN A 242 7.86 2.92 27.94
CA GLN A 242 8.05 2.06 29.12
C GLN A 242 7.04 0.90 29.26
N ASP A 243 5.98 0.86 28.44
CA ASP A 243 4.80 0.00 28.66
C ASP A 243 4.86 -1.37 27.95
N GLY A 244 6.04 -1.96 27.80
CA GLY A 244 6.21 -3.24 27.08
C GLY A 244 5.85 -3.18 25.58
N ARG A 245 5.84 -1.99 25.00
CA ARG A 245 5.62 -1.75 23.57
C ARG A 245 6.93 -1.67 22.79
N TYR A 246 6.89 -2.16 21.57
CA TYR A 246 8.01 -2.27 20.65
C TYR A 246 7.61 -1.83 19.25
N LEU A 247 8.60 -1.37 18.48
CA LEU A 247 8.52 -1.19 17.04
C LEU A 247 9.28 -2.31 16.36
N LEU A 248 8.64 -3.02 15.45
CA LEU A 248 9.27 -4.02 14.60
C LEU A 248 10.00 -3.36 13.42
N ALA A 249 10.99 -4.05 12.85
CA ALA A 249 11.73 -3.58 11.69
C ALA A 249 10.89 -3.41 10.43
N ASN A 250 9.77 -4.13 10.30
CA ASN A 250 8.77 -3.87 9.26
C ASN A 250 7.94 -2.58 9.50
N GLY A 251 8.06 -1.94 10.67
CA GLY A 251 7.34 -0.73 11.04
C GLY A 251 6.09 -0.92 11.89
N MET A 252 5.67 -2.15 12.15
CA MET A 252 4.50 -2.42 12.98
C MET A 252 4.81 -2.25 14.47
N GLY A 253 3.78 -1.92 15.24
CA GLY A 253 3.85 -2.01 16.69
C GLY A 253 3.69 -3.45 17.17
N ALA A 254 4.41 -3.81 18.22
CA ALA A 254 4.28 -5.08 18.93
C ALA A 254 4.24 -4.82 20.43
N ALA A 255 3.51 -5.66 21.17
CA ALA A 255 3.32 -5.47 22.61
C ALA A 255 3.36 -6.79 23.35
N MET A 256 3.81 -6.72 24.60
CA MET A 256 3.69 -7.77 25.62
C MET A 256 3.15 -7.17 26.91
N ASN A 257 2.81 -8.00 27.89
CA ASN A 257 2.47 -7.49 29.21
C ASN A 257 3.70 -6.80 29.83
N GLN A 258 3.52 -5.65 30.48
CA GLN A 258 4.59 -4.89 31.11
C GLN A 258 5.30 -5.67 32.24
N ASP A 259 4.59 -6.62 32.86
CA ASP A 259 5.11 -7.44 33.96
C ASP A 259 6.08 -8.54 33.48
N GLU A 260 6.14 -8.80 32.16
CA GLU A 260 7.09 -9.74 31.57
C GLU A 260 8.53 -9.26 31.78
N ALA A 261 9.44 -10.17 32.14
CA ALA A 261 10.85 -9.81 32.33
C ALA A 261 11.48 -9.20 31.07
N LEU A 262 11.05 -9.69 29.89
CA LEU A 262 11.51 -9.21 28.59
C LEU A 262 11.07 -7.78 28.25
N SER A 263 10.04 -7.23 28.91
CA SER A 263 9.52 -5.88 28.61
C SER A 263 10.55 -4.77 28.83
N ARG A 264 11.61 -5.08 29.59
CA ARG A 264 12.71 -4.16 29.92
C ARG A 264 13.84 -4.21 28.90
N ALA A 265 13.93 -5.27 28.10
CA ALA A 265 14.99 -5.43 27.10
C ALA A 265 14.85 -4.33 26.03
N PRO A 266 15.95 -3.60 25.70
CA PRO A 266 15.88 -2.52 24.72
C PRO A 266 15.62 -3.04 23.30
N TRP A 267 16.12 -4.25 23.01
CA TRP A 267 16.02 -4.91 21.72
C TRP A 267 15.62 -6.37 21.89
N LEU A 268 14.75 -6.83 21.00
CA LEU A 268 14.28 -8.20 20.93
C LEU A 268 14.26 -8.65 19.47
N ILE A 269 14.21 -9.96 19.24
CA ILE A 269 13.69 -10.55 18.00
C ILE A 269 12.45 -11.36 18.36
N ALA A 270 11.32 -11.08 17.70
CA ALA A 270 10.02 -11.65 18.02
C ALA A 270 9.51 -12.54 16.88
N PRO A 271 10.01 -13.78 16.73
CA PRO A 271 9.62 -14.66 15.62
C PRO A 271 8.16 -15.10 15.70
N ALA A 272 7.54 -15.19 16.89
CA ALA A 272 6.13 -15.54 17.04
C ALA A 272 5.31 -14.34 17.50
N LEU A 273 4.43 -13.87 16.61
CA LEU A 273 3.55 -12.72 16.81
C LEU A 273 2.12 -13.13 16.49
N LEU A 274 1.15 -12.59 17.23
CA LEU A 274 -0.27 -12.76 16.94
C LEU A 274 -0.94 -11.39 16.92
N GLN A 275 -1.43 -10.99 15.75
CA GLN A 275 -2.18 -9.74 15.62
C GLN A 275 -3.64 -9.98 16.03
N GLY A 276 -4.09 -9.21 17.02
CA GLY A 276 -5.49 -9.20 17.44
C GLY A 276 -6.35 -8.37 16.49
N ALA A 277 -7.65 -8.69 16.41
CA ALA A 277 -8.57 -7.97 15.54
C ALA A 277 -8.78 -6.48 15.93
N ASN A 278 -8.64 -6.15 17.22
CA ASN A 278 -8.99 -4.84 17.79
C ASN A 278 -7.77 -4.02 18.24
N SER A 279 -6.55 -4.47 17.97
CA SER A 279 -5.32 -3.79 18.38
C SER A 279 -4.46 -3.47 17.17
N PRO A 280 -3.92 -2.24 17.05
CA PRO A 280 -2.92 -1.94 16.03
C PRO A 280 -1.61 -2.69 16.28
N ASP A 281 -1.31 -3.02 17.54
CA ASP A 281 -0.09 -3.72 17.95
C ASP A 281 -0.30 -5.24 17.94
N ALA A 282 0.68 -5.97 17.41
CA ALA A 282 0.72 -7.43 17.47
C ALA A 282 1.21 -7.92 18.85
N ARG A 283 0.56 -8.95 19.40
CA ARG A 283 0.99 -9.56 20.67
C ARG A 283 2.23 -10.42 20.45
N ILE A 284 3.29 -10.19 21.22
CA ILE A 284 4.50 -11.01 21.25
C ILE A 284 4.19 -12.32 21.98
N LEU A 285 4.41 -13.45 21.32
CA LEU A 285 4.21 -14.79 21.88
C LEU A 285 5.53 -15.46 22.27
N LEU A 286 6.56 -15.29 21.44
CA LEU A 286 7.92 -15.71 21.72
C LEU A 286 8.88 -14.63 21.26
N ALA A 287 9.89 -14.33 22.08
CA ALA A 287 10.94 -13.39 21.76
C ALA A 287 12.27 -13.80 22.40
N LEU A 288 13.36 -13.29 21.83
CA LEU A 288 14.71 -13.44 22.38
C LEU A 288 15.33 -12.04 22.54
N PRO A 289 15.88 -11.68 23.71
CA PRO A 289 16.65 -10.45 23.86
C PRO A 289 17.93 -10.50 23.05
N LEU A 290 18.36 -9.36 22.51
CA LEU A 290 19.57 -9.30 21.69
C LEU A 290 20.35 -7.99 21.88
N ASP A 291 21.65 -8.06 21.58
CA ASP A 291 22.48 -6.88 21.35
C ASP A 291 22.48 -6.57 19.84
N VAL A 292 21.85 -5.45 19.47
CA VAL A 292 21.67 -5.06 18.07
C VAL A 292 22.98 -4.67 17.40
N GLU A 293 23.96 -4.16 18.16
CA GLU A 293 25.25 -3.73 17.63
C GLU A 293 26.11 -4.96 17.34
N ARG A 294 26.12 -5.95 18.24
CA ARG A 294 26.77 -7.24 18.01
C ARG A 294 26.14 -7.96 16.82
N LEU A 295 24.81 -7.94 16.70
CA LEU A 295 24.10 -8.57 15.59
C LEU A 295 24.41 -7.89 14.26
N ALA A 296 24.40 -6.56 14.19
CA ALA A 296 24.75 -5.80 13.00
C ALA A 296 26.22 -6.00 12.57
N ALA A 297 27.13 -6.24 13.52
CA ALA A 297 28.52 -6.59 13.21
C ALA A 297 28.66 -8.02 12.64
N GLN A 298 27.80 -8.95 13.05
CA GLN A 298 27.79 -10.33 12.56
C GLN A 298 27.08 -10.50 11.20
N LEU A 299 26.07 -9.65 10.95
CA LEU A 299 25.24 -9.65 9.74
C LEU A 299 25.18 -8.23 9.14
N PRO A 300 26.28 -7.72 8.57
CA PRO A 300 26.36 -6.35 8.05
C PRO A 300 25.34 -6.09 6.93
N GLU A 301 24.94 -7.11 6.18
CA GLU A 301 23.95 -7.02 5.10
C GLU A 301 22.55 -6.61 5.58
N MET A 302 22.24 -6.84 6.86
CA MET A 302 20.94 -6.49 7.44
C MET A 302 20.86 -5.01 7.85
N ALA A 303 22.01 -4.37 8.08
CA ALA A 303 22.09 -2.98 8.49
C ALA A 303 22.41 -2.09 7.29
N GLN A 304 21.40 -1.37 6.80
CA GLN A 304 21.55 -0.48 5.66
C GLN A 304 21.91 0.94 6.13
N GLN A 305 22.90 1.54 5.48
CA GLN A 305 23.12 2.98 5.59
C GLN A 305 22.17 3.70 4.65
N ARG A 306 21.40 4.64 5.19
CA ARG A 306 20.50 5.50 4.41
C ARG A 306 20.72 6.96 4.78
N THR A 307 20.77 7.80 3.76
CA THR A 307 20.67 9.25 3.91
C THR A 307 19.20 9.61 4.03
N ALA A 308 18.82 10.22 5.14
CA ALA A 308 17.46 10.67 5.41
C ALA A 308 17.47 12.19 5.57
N VAL A 309 16.46 12.85 5.02
CA VAL A 309 16.27 14.30 5.17
C VAL A 309 15.11 14.54 6.12
N GLU A 310 15.32 15.42 7.09
CA GLU A 310 14.29 15.87 8.01
C GLU A 310 14.19 17.38 8.03
N TRP A 311 12.98 17.86 8.26
CA TRP A 311 12.73 19.28 8.46
C TRP A 311 13.09 19.65 9.89
N ASP A 312 14.03 20.58 10.03
CA ASP A 312 14.36 21.21 11.30
C ASP A 312 13.46 22.43 11.49
N GLU A 313 12.43 22.29 12.33
CA GLU A 313 11.48 23.38 12.63
C GLU A 313 12.16 24.59 13.28
N GLU A 314 13.20 24.38 14.11
CA GLU A 314 13.89 25.47 14.80
C GLU A 314 14.68 26.36 13.84
N LYS A 315 15.32 25.74 12.84
CA LYS A 315 16.15 26.45 11.86
C LYS A 315 15.45 26.73 10.53
N GLY A 316 14.25 26.17 10.33
CA GLY A 316 13.52 26.26 9.07
C GLY A 316 14.33 25.76 7.88
N THR A 317 15.10 24.68 8.05
CA THR A 317 15.96 24.12 7.00
C THR A 317 15.90 22.60 6.96
N LEU A 318 16.27 22.03 5.81
CA LEU A 318 16.43 20.59 5.66
C LEU A 318 17.79 20.17 6.22
N ARG A 319 17.78 19.20 7.13
CA ARG A 319 19.01 18.55 7.61
C ARG A 319 19.09 17.13 7.09
N ALA A 320 20.21 16.81 6.47
CA ALA A 320 20.54 15.44 6.10
C ALA A 320 21.14 14.71 7.30
N TRP A 321 20.71 13.47 7.48
CA TRP A 321 21.20 12.53 8.49
C TRP A 321 21.67 11.28 7.79
N GLN A 322 22.84 10.79 8.17
CA GLN A 322 23.24 9.43 7.84
C GLN A 322 22.73 8.50 8.94
N ARG A 323 21.82 7.59 8.58
CA ARG A 323 21.21 6.63 9.50
C ARG A 323 21.71 5.23 9.18
N LEU A 324 22.12 4.51 10.22
CA LEU A 324 22.27 3.06 10.15
C LEU A 324 20.96 2.45 10.63
N GLN A 325 20.30 1.68 9.77
CA GLN A 325 18.95 1.18 10.03
C GLN A 325 18.83 -0.33 9.74
N ILE A 326 18.01 -1.00 10.53
CA ILE A 326 17.50 -2.35 10.22
C ILE A 326 16.02 -2.19 9.93
N GLY A 327 15.64 -2.32 8.65
CA GLY A 327 14.30 -1.94 8.20
C GLY A 327 13.98 -0.51 8.61
N ARG A 328 12.92 -0.32 9.42
CA ARG A 328 12.52 1.00 9.95
C ARG A 328 13.16 1.36 11.29
N LEU A 329 13.96 0.49 11.90
CA LEU A 329 14.59 0.75 13.19
C LEU A 329 15.89 1.51 12.99
N THR A 330 16.04 2.64 13.68
CA THR A 330 17.27 3.44 13.62
C THR A 330 18.22 3.02 14.75
N LEU A 331 19.37 2.47 14.38
CA LEU A 331 20.40 2.04 15.32
C LEU A 331 21.26 3.24 15.72
N ARG A 332 21.73 3.99 14.72
CA ARG A 332 22.55 5.19 14.88
C ARG A 332 22.13 6.24 13.86
N ALA A 333 22.14 7.50 14.27
CA ALA A 333 21.93 8.64 13.38
C ALA A 333 23.03 9.68 13.63
N ARG A 334 23.62 10.19 12.55
CA ARG A 334 24.62 11.27 12.61
C ARG A 334 24.27 12.36 11.60
N PRO A 335 24.44 13.64 11.94
CA PRO A 335 24.20 14.72 10.98
C PRO A 335 25.22 14.63 9.84
N LEU A 336 24.75 14.77 8.61
CA LEU A 336 25.57 14.73 7.40
C LEU A 336 25.68 16.14 6.82
N ALA A 337 26.85 16.76 6.99
CA ALA A 337 27.05 18.17 6.64
C ALA A 337 27.09 18.43 5.12
N LYS A 338 27.54 17.44 4.33
CA LYS A 338 27.66 17.52 2.86
C LYS A 338 27.22 16.18 2.24
N PRO A 339 25.91 15.93 2.11
CA PRO A 339 25.43 14.75 1.38
C PRO A 339 25.83 14.84 -0.09
N ALA A 340 26.04 13.68 -0.73
CA ALA A 340 26.13 13.64 -2.19
C ALA A 340 24.79 14.09 -2.79
N ASP A 341 24.83 14.74 -3.96
CA ASP A 341 23.61 15.32 -4.54
C ASP A 341 22.57 14.23 -4.85
N ASP A 342 22.97 13.05 -5.32
CA ASP A 342 22.05 11.93 -5.59
C ASP A 342 21.38 11.38 -4.32
N GLU A 343 22.15 11.24 -3.23
CA GLU A 343 21.62 10.80 -1.94
C GLU A 343 20.63 11.81 -1.35
N LEU A 344 20.92 13.11 -1.52
CA LEU A 344 20.04 14.18 -1.09
C LEU A 344 18.72 14.18 -1.86
N GLN A 345 18.78 14.00 -3.19
CA GLN A 345 17.59 13.94 -4.05
C GLN A 345 16.71 12.73 -3.70
N GLN A 346 17.31 11.55 -3.50
CA GLN A 346 16.55 10.37 -3.07
C GLN A 346 15.92 10.59 -1.69
N ALA A 347 16.65 11.21 -0.76
CA ALA A 347 16.13 11.51 0.56
C ALA A 347 14.99 12.56 0.53
N LEU A 348 15.02 13.52 -0.40
CA LEU A 348 13.92 14.45 -0.66
C LEU A 348 12.67 13.74 -1.19
N VAL A 349 12.85 12.77 -2.10
CA VAL A 349 11.75 11.93 -2.58
C VAL A 349 11.10 11.16 -1.44
N ASP A 350 11.89 10.52 -0.58
CA ASP A 350 11.39 9.81 0.60
C ASP A 350 10.68 10.75 1.60
N TRP A 351 11.18 11.97 1.75
CA TRP A 351 10.55 13.00 2.58
C TRP A 351 9.19 13.45 2.01
N VAL A 352 9.11 13.71 0.70
CA VAL A 352 7.83 14.03 0.02
C VAL A 352 6.84 12.87 0.14
N ARG A 353 7.33 11.62 0.02
CA ARG A 353 6.52 10.41 0.22
C ARG A 353 5.91 10.35 1.62
N ALA A 354 6.68 10.70 2.65
CA ALA A 354 6.22 10.68 4.04
C ALA A 354 5.26 11.82 4.38
N GLN A 355 5.48 13.02 3.84
CA GLN A 355 4.67 14.21 4.11
C GLN A 355 3.43 14.33 3.20
N GLY A 356 3.45 13.66 2.05
CA GLY A 356 2.45 13.79 0.99
C GLY A 356 2.75 14.92 0.01
N LEU A 357 2.02 14.96 -1.10
CA LEU A 357 2.28 15.89 -2.21
C LEU A 357 2.04 17.36 -1.86
N ALA A 358 1.32 17.66 -0.78
CA ALA A 358 0.98 19.03 -0.36
C ALA A 358 2.19 19.90 -0.02
N VAL A 359 3.36 19.29 0.23
CA VAL A 359 4.62 20.02 0.44
C VAL A 359 5.16 20.67 -0.83
N LEU A 360 4.75 20.18 -2.00
CA LEU A 360 5.13 20.69 -3.31
C LEU A 360 4.23 21.87 -3.72
N ASN A 361 4.71 22.70 -4.65
CA ASN A 361 3.96 23.86 -5.15
C ASN A 361 3.03 23.50 -6.31
N TRP A 362 1.76 23.20 -5.99
CA TRP A 362 0.73 22.85 -6.97
C TRP A 362 0.01 24.05 -7.60
N GLU A 363 0.41 25.29 -7.28
CA GLU A 363 -0.26 26.48 -7.82
C GLU A 363 0.05 26.70 -9.31
N GLY A 364 -0.91 27.30 -10.03
CA GLY A 364 -0.74 27.69 -11.42
C GLY A 364 -0.65 26.51 -12.40
N ALA A 365 0.42 26.47 -13.19
CA ALA A 365 0.54 25.58 -14.35
C ALA A 365 0.59 24.09 -13.97
N ALA A 366 1.22 23.74 -12.84
CA ALA A 366 1.34 22.36 -12.39
C ALA A 366 -0.02 21.77 -12.00
N GLY A 367 -0.79 22.50 -11.17
CA GLY A 367 -2.15 22.11 -10.80
C GLY A 367 -3.08 22.01 -12.00
N GLN A 368 -2.99 22.96 -12.96
CA GLN A 368 -3.78 22.90 -14.18
C GLN A 368 -3.38 21.75 -15.11
N LEU A 369 -2.10 21.43 -15.25
CA LEU A 369 -1.67 20.25 -16.02
C LEU A 369 -2.17 18.95 -15.38
N ARG A 370 -2.07 18.84 -14.05
CA ARG A 370 -2.61 17.69 -13.31
C ARG A 370 -4.12 17.55 -13.52
N ALA A 371 -4.87 18.64 -13.41
CA ALA A 371 -6.32 18.63 -13.65
C ALA A 371 -6.67 18.26 -15.10
N ARG A 372 -5.91 18.77 -16.09
CA ARG A 372 -6.07 18.38 -17.50
C ARG A 372 -5.84 16.88 -17.72
N LEU A 373 -4.83 16.28 -17.08
CA LEU A 373 -4.57 14.85 -17.18
C LEU A 373 -5.67 13.99 -16.54
N GLN A 374 -6.21 14.44 -15.40
CA GLN A 374 -7.37 13.79 -14.77
C GLN A 374 -8.59 13.84 -15.70
N CYS A 375 -8.87 15.00 -16.30
CA CYS A 375 -9.94 15.15 -17.28
C CYS A 375 -9.70 14.31 -18.54
N ALA A 376 -8.46 14.20 -19.01
CA ALA A 376 -8.11 13.40 -20.19
C ALA A 376 -8.37 11.91 -19.97
N ARG A 377 -8.04 11.37 -18.78
CA ARG A 377 -8.39 9.99 -18.41
C ARG A 377 -9.90 9.73 -18.44
N GLU A 378 -10.69 10.69 -18.02
CA GLU A 378 -12.15 10.58 -17.97
C GLU A 378 -12.80 10.76 -19.35
N TRP A 379 -12.40 11.80 -20.09
CA TRP A 379 -13.08 12.22 -21.32
C TRP A 379 -12.51 11.57 -22.59
N LEU A 380 -11.27 11.09 -22.55
CA LEU A 380 -10.54 10.45 -23.67
C LEU A 380 -9.94 9.10 -23.22
N PRO A 381 -10.74 8.14 -22.72
CA PRO A 381 -10.25 6.88 -22.15
C PRO A 381 -9.57 5.96 -23.17
N GLU A 382 -9.73 6.21 -24.47
CA GLU A 382 -9.08 5.46 -25.54
C GLU A 382 -7.56 5.67 -25.64
N ALA A 383 -7.01 6.69 -24.95
CA ALA A 383 -5.56 6.86 -24.80
C ALA A 383 -5.11 6.47 -23.39
N ASP A 384 -3.91 5.88 -23.31
CA ASP A 384 -3.34 5.37 -22.06
C ASP A 384 -2.68 6.48 -21.23
N TRP A 385 -3.48 7.43 -20.74
CA TRP A 385 -2.99 8.57 -19.97
C TRP A 385 -2.44 8.14 -18.60
N PRO A 386 -1.32 8.72 -18.12
CA PRO A 386 -0.73 8.35 -16.82
C PRO A 386 -1.68 8.67 -15.66
N ALA A 387 -1.65 7.84 -14.62
CA ALA A 387 -2.40 8.08 -13.39
C ALA A 387 -1.74 9.23 -12.60
N VAL A 388 -2.54 10.23 -12.20
CA VAL A 388 -2.06 11.44 -11.53
C VAL A 388 -2.88 11.79 -10.27
N ASP A 389 -3.58 10.81 -9.72
CA ASP A 389 -4.09 10.87 -8.35
C ASP A 389 -2.93 10.85 -7.34
N ASP A 390 -3.22 11.20 -6.08
CA ASP A 390 -2.19 11.33 -5.06
C ASP A 390 -1.42 10.01 -4.83
N GLU A 391 -2.12 8.87 -4.85
CA GLU A 391 -1.53 7.55 -4.61
C GLU A 391 -0.56 7.17 -5.74
N ALA A 392 -0.99 7.33 -7.00
CA ALA A 392 -0.15 7.08 -8.17
C ALA A 392 1.10 7.97 -8.20
N LEU A 393 0.95 9.28 -7.96
CA LEU A 393 2.07 10.22 -7.98
C LEU A 393 3.08 9.97 -6.84
N LEU A 394 2.62 9.55 -5.65
CA LEU A 394 3.49 9.17 -4.54
C LEU A 394 4.24 7.85 -4.80
N ALA A 395 3.59 6.92 -5.51
CA ALA A 395 4.19 5.65 -5.92
C ALA A 395 5.29 5.83 -6.98
N GLU A 396 5.16 6.82 -7.87
CA GLU A 396 6.08 7.05 -8.99
C GLU A 396 7.00 8.28 -8.82
N LEU A 397 7.24 8.78 -7.60
CA LEU A 397 8.07 9.96 -7.35
C LEU A 397 9.48 9.86 -7.97
N GLU A 398 10.11 8.69 -7.93
CA GLU A 398 11.42 8.44 -8.54
C GLU A 398 11.40 8.65 -10.06
N ARG A 399 10.26 8.42 -10.71
CA ARG A 399 10.11 8.53 -12.16
C ARG A 399 9.92 9.97 -12.60
N TRP A 400 9.04 10.72 -11.93
CA TRP A 400 8.64 12.06 -12.39
C TRP A 400 9.28 13.20 -11.60
N LEU A 401 9.44 13.08 -10.29
CA LEU A 401 9.93 14.16 -9.43
C LEU A 401 11.45 14.16 -9.31
N LEU A 402 12.07 12.98 -9.09
CA LEU A 402 13.52 12.86 -8.86
C LEU A 402 14.37 13.57 -9.93
N PRO A 403 14.10 13.44 -11.24
CA PRO A 403 14.88 14.15 -12.27
C PRO A 403 14.81 15.69 -12.17
N ALA A 404 13.75 16.22 -11.56
CA ALA A 404 13.52 17.65 -11.38
C ALA A 404 14.12 18.21 -10.07
N LEU A 405 14.69 17.37 -9.21
CA LEU A 405 15.30 17.78 -7.92
C LEU A 405 16.77 18.21 -8.04
N GLY A 406 17.32 18.30 -9.26
CA GLY A 406 18.69 18.75 -9.49
C GLY A 406 19.00 20.08 -8.80
N GLY A 407 20.00 20.09 -7.92
CA GLY A 407 20.44 21.30 -7.20
C GLY A 407 19.56 21.75 -6.03
N VAL A 408 18.47 21.04 -5.71
CA VAL A 408 17.59 21.37 -4.58
C VAL A 408 18.27 21.01 -3.26
N ARG A 409 18.38 21.99 -2.35
CA ARG A 409 19.03 21.81 -1.04
C ARG A 409 18.19 22.26 0.16
N ASP A 410 17.09 22.94 -0.08
CA ASP A 410 16.19 23.46 0.95
C ASP A 410 14.73 23.41 0.48
N LEU A 411 13.78 23.69 1.38
CA LEU A 411 12.35 23.73 1.01
C LEU A 411 12.01 24.86 0.03
N ARG A 412 12.80 25.93 0.00
CA ARG A 412 12.57 27.03 -0.95
C ARG A 412 12.84 26.55 -2.37
N GLY A 413 13.96 25.86 -2.58
CA GLY A 413 14.30 25.18 -3.83
C GLY A 413 13.25 24.13 -4.19
N LEU A 414 12.79 23.31 -3.24
CA LEU A 414 11.75 22.32 -3.49
C LEU A 414 10.44 22.94 -4.00
N ARG A 415 10.04 24.09 -3.43
CA ARG A 415 8.84 24.83 -3.90
C ARG A 415 9.04 25.56 -5.22
N GLN A 416 10.28 25.74 -5.67
CA GLN A 416 10.62 26.35 -6.96
C GLN A 416 10.80 25.33 -8.08
N VAL A 417 10.77 24.02 -7.77
CA VAL A 417 10.82 22.95 -8.77
C VAL A 417 9.68 23.12 -9.78
N ASN A 418 10.01 23.04 -11.07
CA ASN A 418 9.03 23.12 -12.15
C ASN A 418 8.22 21.82 -12.25
N LEU A 419 7.21 21.68 -11.39
CA LEU A 419 6.37 20.47 -11.37
C LEU A 419 5.59 20.24 -12.68
N ALA A 420 5.28 21.31 -13.43
CA ALA A 420 4.59 21.16 -14.71
C ALA A 420 5.46 20.43 -15.74
N GLU A 421 6.76 20.75 -15.78
CA GLU A 421 7.74 20.04 -16.62
C GLU A 421 7.99 18.62 -16.12
N ALA A 422 8.12 18.44 -14.81
CA ALA A 422 8.26 17.13 -14.19
C ALA A 422 7.11 16.18 -14.55
N LEU A 423 5.85 16.63 -14.42
CA LEU A 423 4.67 15.86 -14.82
C LEU A 423 4.59 15.66 -16.34
N SER A 424 5.02 16.63 -17.13
CA SER A 424 5.06 16.48 -18.59
C SER A 424 5.98 15.33 -19.02
N ASN A 425 6.98 14.97 -18.22
CA ASN A 425 7.87 13.85 -18.54
C ASN A 425 7.20 12.46 -18.37
N LEU A 426 6.02 12.39 -17.74
CA LEU A 426 5.21 11.16 -17.73
C LEU A 426 4.55 10.89 -19.08
N LEU A 427 4.43 11.90 -19.95
CA LEU A 427 3.75 11.81 -21.22
C LEU A 427 4.73 11.54 -22.37
N ASP A 428 4.35 10.64 -23.26
CA ASP A 428 5.01 10.54 -24.56
C ASP A 428 4.67 11.74 -25.47
N TRP A 429 5.33 11.82 -26.62
CA TRP A 429 5.14 12.93 -27.55
C TRP A 429 3.71 12.99 -28.13
N GLN A 430 3.09 11.84 -28.42
CA GLN A 430 1.75 11.77 -28.99
C GLN A 430 0.70 12.21 -27.97
N GLN A 431 0.84 11.78 -26.72
CA GLN A 431 0.01 12.20 -25.59
C GLN A 431 0.12 13.70 -25.34
N LYS A 432 1.33 14.28 -25.36
CA LYS A 432 1.53 15.74 -25.24
C LYS A 432 0.76 16.51 -26.32
N GLN A 433 0.94 16.13 -27.58
CA GLN A 433 0.25 16.77 -28.71
C GLN A 433 -1.26 16.63 -28.60
N ARG A 434 -1.76 15.45 -28.24
CA ARG A 434 -3.20 15.22 -28.07
C ARG A 434 -3.76 16.04 -26.92
N LEU A 435 -3.06 16.12 -25.79
CA LEU A 435 -3.49 16.91 -24.63
C LEU A 435 -3.54 18.40 -24.97
N ASP A 436 -2.54 18.92 -25.69
CA ASP A 436 -2.48 20.34 -26.06
C ASP A 436 -3.56 20.73 -27.09
N ASN A 437 -3.96 19.80 -27.97
CA ASN A 437 -5.02 20.04 -28.94
C ASN A 437 -6.43 19.81 -28.37
N ALA A 438 -6.64 18.70 -27.66
CA ALA A 438 -7.96 18.30 -27.20
C ALA A 438 -8.36 19.01 -25.89
N LEU A 439 -7.40 19.27 -25.00
CA LEU A 439 -7.59 19.96 -23.72
C LEU A 439 -6.59 21.13 -23.61
N PRO A 440 -6.70 22.17 -24.45
CA PRO A 440 -5.74 23.26 -24.49
C PRO A 440 -5.74 24.08 -23.20
N THR A 441 -4.61 24.73 -22.89
CA THR A 441 -4.52 25.65 -21.74
C THR A 441 -5.31 26.94 -21.95
N HIS A 442 -5.47 27.37 -23.21
CA HIS A 442 -6.14 28.60 -23.58
C HIS A 442 -7.10 28.39 -24.75
N TYR A 443 -8.25 29.05 -24.71
CA TYR A 443 -9.18 29.14 -25.82
C TYR A 443 -9.03 30.47 -26.55
N THR A 444 -9.05 30.46 -27.87
CA THR A 444 -9.08 31.68 -28.69
C THR A 444 -10.52 32.06 -28.97
N VAL A 445 -11.02 33.10 -28.31
CA VAL A 445 -12.39 33.61 -28.52
C VAL A 445 -12.51 34.42 -29.82
N PRO A 446 -13.74 34.70 -30.34
CA PRO A 446 -13.94 35.37 -31.63
C PRO A 446 -13.20 36.70 -31.83
N THR A 447 -12.91 37.43 -30.77
CA THR A 447 -12.09 38.67 -30.81
C THR A 447 -10.59 38.42 -31.10
N GLY A 448 -10.15 37.15 -31.21
CA GLY A 448 -8.76 36.74 -31.37
C GLY A 448 -7.98 36.59 -30.04
N SER A 449 -8.66 36.78 -28.92
CA SER A 449 -8.06 36.75 -27.59
C SER A 449 -7.81 35.33 -27.12
N ARG A 450 -6.63 35.08 -26.57
CA ARG A 450 -6.32 33.81 -25.89
C ARG A 450 -6.64 33.94 -24.40
N LEU A 451 -7.64 33.22 -23.93
CA LEU A 451 -8.11 33.24 -22.55
C LEU A 451 -7.89 31.88 -21.88
N PRO A 452 -7.44 31.84 -20.61
CA PRO A 452 -7.12 30.58 -19.95
C PRO A 452 -8.38 29.78 -19.63
N ILE A 453 -8.36 28.48 -19.93
CA ILE A 453 -9.38 27.53 -19.49
C ILE A 453 -8.98 27.01 -18.11
N ARG A 454 -9.94 26.98 -17.19
CA ARG A 454 -9.76 26.38 -15.86
C ARG A 454 -10.34 24.97 -15.86
N TYR A 455 -9.46 24.00 -15.58
CA TYR A 455 -9.83 22.60 -15.39
C TYR A 455 -9.89 22.27 -13.91
N GLU A 456 -10.84 21.40 -13.54
CA GLU A 456 -11.00 20.84 -12.20
C GLU A 456 -11.58 19.42 -12.36
N ALA A 457 -11.07 18.46 -11.60
CA ALA A 457 -11.53 17.07 -11.68
C ALA A 457 -13.02 16.95 -11.35
N GLY A 458 -13.77 16.17 -12.15
CA GLY A 458 -15.20 15.96 -11.97
C GLY A 458 -16.08 17.17 -12.28
N LYS A 459 -15.53 18.26 -12.82
CA LYS A 459 -16.30 19.43 -13.28
C LYS A 459 -16.01 19.72 -14.75
N PRO A 460 -17.00 20.28 -15.48
CA PRO A 460 -16.77 20.74 -16.84
C PRO A 460 -15.75 21.91 -16.86
N PRO A 461 -14.99 22.07 -17.96
CA PRO A 461 -13.97 23.10 -18.09
C PRO A 461 -14.61 24.48 -18.11
N LEU A 462 -14.05 25.43 -17.35
CA LEU A 462 -14.60 26.78 -17.18
C LEU A 462 -13.75 27.81 -17.92
N LEU A 463 -14.38 28.70 -18.69
CA LEU A 463 -13.73 29.83 -19.35
C LEU A 463 -14.32 31.16 -18.85
N PRO A 464 -13.61 31.89 -18.00
CA PRO A 464 -13.96 33.26 -17.65
C PRO A 464 -13.72 34.18 -18.84
N VAL A 465 -14.79 34.74 -19.40
CA VAL A 465 -14.72 35.57 -20.61
C VAL A 465 -15.69 36.74 -20.52
N ARG A 466 -15.24 37.92 -20.95
CA ARG A 466 -16.15 39.07 -21.06
C ARG A 466 -17.20 38.80 -22.12
N LEU A 467 -18.46 39.04 -21.80
CA LEU A 467 -19.61 38.77 -22.66
C LEU A 467 -19.43 39.29 -24.10
N GLN A 468 -18.90 40.50 -24.24
CA GLN A 468 -18.66 41.16 -25.53
C GLN A 468 -17.64 40.44 -26.43
N GLU A 469 -16.77 39.62 -25.85
CA GLU A 469 -15.76 38.86 -26.62
C GLU A 469 -16.32 37.58 -27.23
N MET A 470 -17.52 37.15 -26.80
CA MET A 470 -18.24 35.99 -27.34
C MET A 470 -19.25 36.37 -28.43
N PHE A 471 -19.39 37.65 -28.79
CA PHE A 471 -20.24 38.04 -29.92
C PHE A 471 -19.74 37.40 -31.22
N GLY A 472 -20.67 36.92 -32.03
CA GLY A 472 -20.38 36.15 -33.24
C GLY A 472 -20.18 34.65 -32.99
N GLU A 473 -20.06 34.19 -31.74
CA GLU A 473 -20.03 32.77 -31.39
C GLU A 473 -21.46 32.25 -31.20
N GLN A 474 -21.88 31.32 -32.04
CA GLN A 474 -23.26 30.83 -32.04
C GLN A 474 -23.53 29.72 -31.01
N ARG A 475 -22.50 28.93 -30.67
CA ARG A 475 -22.61 27.75 -29.79
C ARG A 475 -21.48 27.73 -28.78
N SER A 476 -21.67 27.00 -27.69
CA SER A 476 -20.59 26.82 -26.71
C SER A 476 -19.40 26.12 -27.36
N PRO A 477 -18.17 26.59 -27.11
CA PRO A 477 -16.98 25.86 -27.51
C PRO A 477 -16.99 24.44 -26.95
N MET A 478 -16.48 23.48 -27.72
CA MET A 478 -16.36 22.09 -27.30
C MET A 478 -14.89 21.66 -27.26
N LEU A 479 -14.52 20.97 -26.19
CA LEU A 479 -13.20 20.38 -25.96
C LEU A 479 -13.31 18.85 -25.98
N ALA A 480 -12.17 18.18 -25.78
CA ALA A 480 -12.05 16.73 -25.77
C ALA A 480 -12.66 16.12 -27.05
N GLU A 481 -12.25 16.64 -28.21
CA GLU A 481 -12.70 16.15 -29.52
C GLU A 481 -14.23 16.25 -29.72
N GLY A 482 -14.83 17.33 -29.20
CA GLY A 482 -16.26 17.59 -29.35
C GLY A 482 -17.15 16.87 -28.34
N ARG A 483 -16.59 16.36 -27.24
CA ARG A 483 -17.35 15.62 -26.20
C ARG A 483 -17.85 16.53 -25.08
N ILE A 484 -17.07 17.55 -24.72
CA ILE A 484 -17.31 18.33 -23.49
C ILE A 484 -17.51 19.80 -23.85
N ALA A 485 -18.67 20.35 -23.50
CA ALA A 485 -18.93 21.78 -23.66
C ALA A 485 -18.19 22.60 -22.59
N VAL A 486 -17.57 23.70 -23.02
CA VAL A 486 -16.94 24.66 -22.10
C VAL A 486 -18.02 25.48 -21.42
N VAL A 487 -17.98 25.51 -20.09
CA VAL A 487 -18.83 26.41 -19.30
C VAL A 487 -18.25 27.81 -19.36
N LEU A 488 -19.03 28.74 -19.87
CA LEU A 488 -18.67 30.13 -19.99
C LEU A 488 -19.13 30.87 -18.72
N GLU A 489 -18.16 31.42 -17.98
CA GLU A 489 -18.43 32.42 -16.96
C GLU A 489 -18.39 33.79 -17.66
N LEU A 490 -19.58 34.25 -18.08
CA LEU A 490 -19.75 35.47 -18.85
C LEU A 490 -19.63 36.68 -17.92
N LEU A 491 -18.65 37.54 -18.20
CA LEU A 491 -18.27 38.67 -17.36
C LEU A 491 -18.70 40.01 -17.97
N SER A 492 -18.93 41.00 -17.12
CA SER A 492 -19.11 42.40 -17.51
C SER A 492 -17.80 43.04 -17.98
N PRO A 493 -17.82 44.26 -18.56
CA PRO A 493 -16.61 45.00 -18.87
C PRO A 493 -15.68 45.23 -17.66
N ALA A 494 -16.24 45.23 -16.45
CA ALA A 494 -15.50 45.34 -15.18
C ALA A 494 -15.17 43.97 -14.55
N HIS A 495 -15.18 42.88 -15.31
CA HIS A 495 -14.85 41.52 -14.87
C HIS A 495 -15.74 40.97 -13.74
N ARG A 496 -16.99 41.46 -13.63
CA ARG A 496 -17.97 40.91 -12.69
C ARG A 496 -18.77 39.78 -13.34
N PRO A 497 -19.03 38.66 -12.65
CA PRO A 497 -19.87 37.59 -13.19
C PRO A 497 -21.28 38.09 -13.52
N LEU A 498 -21.75 37.81 -14.72
CA LEU A 498 -23.12 38.12 -15.18
C LEU A 498 -23.95 36.84 -15.28
N GLN A 499 -23.39 35.81 -15.89
CA GLN A 499 -24.08 34.53 -16.11
C GLN A 499 -23.05 33.41 -16.21
N ILE A 500 -23.40 32.22 -15.74
CA ILE A 500 -22.65 30.98 -16.01
C ILE A 500 -23.53 30.12 -16.92
N THR A 501 -23.00 29.67 -18.05
CA THR A 501 -23.75 28.81 -18.98
C THR A 501 -22.84 27.81 -19.70
N ALA A 502 -23.31 26.57 -19.85
CA ALA A 502 -22.70 25.58 -20.74
C ALA A 502 -23.40 25.53 -22.12
N ASP A 503 -24.51 26.26 -22.30
CA ASP A 503 -25.24 26.41 -23.54
C ASP A 503 -25.37 27.89 -23.92
N LEU A 504 -24.42 28.35 -24.73
CA LEU A 504 -24.36 29.72 -25.21
C LEU A 504 -25.53 30.05 -26.13
N ALA A 505 -26.01 29.09 -26.92
CA ALA A 505 -27.12 29.31 -27.85
C ALA A 505 -28.42 29.58 -27.09
N ALA A 506 -28.71 28.77 -26.06
CA ALA A 506 -29.86 29.00 -25.18
C ALA A 506 -29.76 30.33 -24.43
N PHE A 507 -28.56 30.71 -23.99
CA PHE A 507 -28.33 32.00 -23.34
C PHE A 507 -28.66 33.18 -24.27
N TRP A 508 -28.20 33.16 -25.53
CA TRP A 508 -28.49 34.21 -26.51
C TRP A 508 -29.98 34.37 -26.79
N GLN A 509 -30.73 33.26 -26.87
CA GLN A 509 -32.16 33.28 -27.15
C GLN A 509 -33.02 33.66 -25.92
N GLY A 510 -32.51 33.42 -24.71
CA GLY A 510 -33.23 33.64 -23.46
C GLY A 510 -32.66 34.78 -22.61
N ALA A 511 -31.82 34.43 -21.64
CA ALA A 511 -31.38 35.30 -20.55
C ALA A 511 -30.57 36.53 -21.02
N TYR A 512 -29.99 36.50 -22.22
CA TYR A 512 -29.25 37.64 -22.76
C TYR A 512 -30.07 38.94 -22.78
N ARG A 513 -31.38 38.88 -23.07
CA ARG A 513 -32.21 40.10 -23.16
C ARG A 513 -32.26 40.89 -21.85
N GLU A 514 -32.30 40.19 -20.72
CA GLU A 514 -32.30 40.85 -19.40
C GLU A 514 -30.91 41.38 -19.05
N VAL A 515 -29.86 40.60 -19.33
CA VAL A 515 -28.46 41.06 -19.18
C VAL A 515 -28.20 42.29 -20.05
N GLN A 516 -28.71 42.31 -21.29
CA GLN A 516 -28.56 43.41 -22.23
C GLN A 516 -29.19 44.70 -21.70
N LYS A 517 -30.41 44.64 -21.13
CA LYS A 517 -31.07 45.80 -20.50
C LYS A 517 -30.23 46.38 -19.36
N GLU A 518 -29.76 45.52 -18.45
CA GLU A 518 -28.92 45.95 -17.33
C GLU A 518 -27.60 46.56 -17.81
N MET A 519 -26.94 45.92 -18.77
CA MET A 519 -25.64 46.35 -19.29
C MET A 519 -25.73 47.63 -20.13
N LYS A 520 -26.84 47.86 -20.85
CA LYS A 520 -27.10 49.14 -21.53
C LYS A 520 -27.19 50.30 -20.52
N GLY A 521 -27.72 50.08 -19.33
CA GLY A 521 -27.77 51.07 -18.25
C GLY A 521 -26.43 51.30 -17.56
N ARG A 522 -25.75 50.23 -17.11
CA ARG A 522 -24.48 50.32 -16.37
C ARG A 522 -23.27 50.68 -17.24
N TYR A 523 -23.25 50.24 -18.50
CA TYR A 523 -22.14 50.41 -19.44
C TYR A 523 -22.61 50.96 -20.80
N PRO A 524 -23.16 52.19 -20.87
CA PRO A 524 -23.80 52.74 -22.08
C PRO A 524 -22.82 52.97 -23.25
N LYS A 525 -21.52 53.12 -22.93
CA LYS A 525 -20.43 53.31 -23.90
C LYS A 525 -20.06 52.03 -24.65
N HIS A 526 -20.53 50.86 -24.21
CA HIS A 526 -20.30 49.57 -24.87
C HIS A 526 -21.44 49.22 -25.83
N VAL A 527 -21.14 48.38 -26.80
CA VAL A 527 -22.09 47.92 -27.83
C VAL A 527 -22.76 46.67 -27.30
N TRP A 528 -24.09 46.70 -27.24
CA TRP A 528 -24.93 45.60 -26.77
C TRP A 528 -25.93 45.27 -27.87
N PRO A 529 -25.53 44.44 -28.87
CA PRO A 529 -26.33 44.15 -30.06
C PRO A 529 -27.60 43.40 -29.70
N ASP A 530 -28.66 43.56 -30.49
CA ASP A 530 -29.91 42.80 -30.29
C ASP A 530 -29.79 41.37 -30.81
N ASP A 531 -28.89 41.12 -31.77
CA ASP A 531 -28.47 39.79 -32.23
C ASP A 531 -26.98 39.54 -31.91
N PRO A 532 -26.66 39.06 -30.69
CA PRO A 532 -25.28 38.83 -30.26
C PRO A 532 -24.61 37.65 -30.97
N ALA A 533 -25.37 36.68 -31.46
CA ALA A 533 -24.84 35.47 -32.09
C ALA A 533 -24.23 35.75 -33.47
N ASN A 534 -24.69 36.81 -34.16
CA ASN A 534 -24.18 37.24 -35.47
C ASN A 534 -23.46 38.60 -35.43
N ALA A 535 -23.31 39.20 -34.25
CA ALA A 535 -22.65 40.49 -34.12
C ALA A 535 -21.12 40.39 -34.29
N LEU A 536 -20.52 41.47 -34.81
CA LEU A 536 -19.06 41.56 -34.91
C LEU A 536 -18.42 41.57 -33.51
N PRO A 537 -17.49 40.64 -33.21
CA PRO A 537 -16.80 40.61 -31.93
C PRO A 537 -15.99 41.87 -31.71
N THR A 538 -16.09 42.46 -30.51
CA THR A 538 -15.33 43.67 -30.19
C THR A 538 -14.89 43.72 -28.73
N ARG A 539 -13.69 44.28 -28.52
CA ARG A 539 -13.17 44.65 -27.19
C ARG A 539 -13.33 46.13 -26.89
N ARG A 540 -13.78 46.91 -27.88
CA ARG A 540 -13.74 48.37 -27.89
C ARG A 540 -15.10 48.97 -27.54
N THR A 541 -15.08 50.20 -27.05
CA THR A 541 -16.29 51.00 -26.82
C THR A 541 -16.79 51.58 -28.14
N LYS A 542 -18.06 52.02 -28.18
CA LYS A 542 -18.74 52.60 -29.36
C LYS A 542 -17.96 53.70 -30.08
N LYS A 543 -17.04 54.38 -29.39
CA LYS A 543 -16.22 55.47 -29.93
C LYS A 543 -15.09 54.99 -30.86
N TYR A 544 -14.76 53.71 -30.81
CA TYR A 544 -13.60 53.11 -31.50
C TYR A 544 -13.98 51.89 -32.36
N GLN A 545 -15.26 51.76 -32.67
CA GLN A 545 -15.81 50.71 -33.52
C GLN A 545 -15.94 51.19 -34.96
#